data_AF-A0A9D5S7T6-F1
#
_entry.id   AF-A0A9D5S7T6-F1
#
_cell.length_a   1.000
_cell.length_b   1.000
_cell.length_c   1.000
_cell.angle_alpha   90.00
_cell.angle_beta   90.00
_cell.angle_gamma   90.00
#
_symmetry.space_group_name_H-M   'P 1'
#
loop_
_entity.id
_entity.type
_entity.pdbx_description
1 polymer ?
#
loop_
_entity_poly.entity_id
_entity_poly.type
_entity_poly.pdbx_seq_one_letter_code
_entity_poly.pdbx_strand_id
1 'polypeptide(L)'
;MTLPITDSILRGELRPNILKQSLEPKALELLIRNARKVSQKSQLLELEFAINDVLSDLVNTKDIYAEDKKTRDAAINTRKNKISKNDAHYKFPSYEIIIDNVLTLPELSTPLLRFYNTIIDAEVLRTRQAILHMSRAVQDDTFVRSTLKALFRKIKFACLESQQWEEHQDVMSLIPIKLTHLYFTLLNTYGEILQSYETPEFEDDFMDFVYNWKGEYPSDDEEAKYIEQSKVKKEIGNSITDLPDSYNPQELPCEGKPNRPKDKADLFLEGVSAYNFLEMPKIKQLITPEKKTEKVHDLVMMMLENSGHACAMLEYLKFYDWIKKTQRIKFTKNDYDALCSKVVMGLENGSKAFHTVRMSLNSSNMNAEKYRAYAYMVQVDNEYVTLLNS
;
A
#
# COMPACT_ATOMS: atom_id res chain seq x y z
N MET A 1 -2.97 -3.31 1.84
CA MET A 1 -2.19 -4.50 2.24
C MET A 1 -1.41 -5.08 1.06
N THR A 2 -0.14 -5.36 1.26
CA THR A 2 0.82 -5.88 0.28
C THR A 2 1.61 -7.05 0.90
N LEU A 3 2.35 -7.79 0.10
CA LEU A 3 3.24 -8.87 0.54
C LEU A 3 4.66 -8.57 0.06
N PRO A 4 5.32 -7.52 0.59
CA PRO A 4 6.59 -7.01 0.07
C PRO A 4 7.74 -8.02 0.06
N ILE A 5 7.79 -8.95 1.01
CA ILE A 5 8.82 -9.99 1.07
C ILE A 5 8.56 -11.00 -0.04
N THR A 6 7.34 -11.53 -0.15
CA THR A 6 6.93 -12.42 -1.25
C THR A 6 7.16 -11.75 -2.61
N ASP A 7 6.73 -10.51 -2.79
CA ASP A 7 6.90 -9.73 -4.02
C ASP A 7 8.39 -9.60 -4.38
N SER A 8 9.26 -9.38 -3.38
CA SER A 8 10.72 -9.31 -3.59
C SER A 8 11.35 -10.68 -3.88
N ILE A 9 10.86 -11.78 -3.28
CA ILE A 9 11.32 -13.13 -3.62
C ILE A 9 10.98 -13.47 -5.07
N LEU A 10 9.76 -13.14 -5.51
CA LEU A 10 9.29 -13.44 -6.86
C LEU A 10 9.94 -12.52 -7.89
N ARG A 11 10.11 -11.23 -7.61
CA ARG A 11 10.39 -10.19 -8.62
C ARG A 11 11.54 -9.22 -8.28
N GLY A 12 12.15 -9.32 -7.11
CA GLY A 12 13.12 -8.34 -6.60
C GLY A 12 14.41 -8.94 -6.07
N GLU A 13 15.06 -8.20 -5.18
CA GLU A 13 16.41 -8.49 -4.68
C GLU A 13 16.48 -9.74 -3.80
N LEU A 14 15.34 -10.19 -3.24
CA LEU A 14 15.29 -11.44 -2.46
C LEU A 14 15.21 -12.69 -3.33
N ARG A 15 15.15 -12.59 -4.65
CA ARG A 15 15.14 -13.79 -5.51
C ARG A 15 16.42 -14.61 -5.29
N PRO A 16 16.37 -15.95 -5.15
CA PRO A 16 17.53 -16.72 -4.69
C PRO A 16 18.80 -16.60 -5.54
N ASN A 17 18.67 -16.50 -6.86
CA ASN A 17 19.79 -16.29 -7.76
C ASN A 17 20.35 -14.85 -7.65
N ILE A 18 19.49 -13.84 -7.56
CA ILE A 18 19.87 -12.43 -7.37
C ILE A 18 20.53 -12.24 -6.00
N LEU A 19 19.95 -12.77 -4.93
CA LEU A 19 20.45 -12.63 -3.58
C LEU A 19 21.86 -13.24 -3.43
N LYS A 20 22.11 -14.40 -4.06
CA LYS A 20 23.43 -15.04 -4.06
C LYS A 20 24.47 -14.27 -4.88
N GLN A 21 24.05 -13.52 -5.89
CA GLN A 21 24.94 -12.73 -6.75
C GLN A 21 25.21 -11.33 -6.20
N SER A 22 24.23 -10.74 -5.52
CA SER A 22 24.28 -9.37 -4.99
C SER A 22 25.03 -9.27 -3.66
N LEU A 23 25.11 -10.37 -2.90
CA LEU A 23 25.76 -10.40 -1.60
C LEU A 23 27.03 -11.25 -1.60
N GLU A 24 28.09 -10.70 -1.02
CA GLU A 24 29.29 -11.47 -0.66
C GLU A 24 28.92 -12.61 0.30
N PRO A 25 29.60 -13.78 0.25
CA PRO A 25 29.25 -14.95 1.06
C PRO A 25 29.10 -14.66 2.56
N LYS A 26 29.98 -13.83 3.13
CA LYS A 26 29.92 -13.41 4.54
C LYS A 26 28.70 -12.55 4.85
N ALA A 27 28.29 -11.69 3.92
CA ALA A 27 27.10 -10.86 4.08
C ALA A 27 25.83 -11.71 4.02
N LEU A 28 25.78 -12.70 3.12
CA LEU A 28 24.68 -13.66 3.04
C LEU A 28 24.58 -14.52 4.31
N GLU A 29 25.69 -15.01 4.84
CA GLU A 29 25.71 -15.74 6.13
C GLU A 29 25.18 -14.88 7.29
N LEU A 30 25.59 -13.61 7.34
CA LEU A 30 25.13 -12.66 8.36
C LEU A 30 23.63 -12.38 8.23
N LEU A 31 23.13 -12.20 7.01
CA LEU A 31 21.70 -12.04 6.73
C LEU A 31 20.90 -13.25 7.23
N ILE A 32 21.32 -14.46 6.86
CA ILE A 32 20.68 -15.72 7.31
C ILE A 32 20.68 -15.84 8.83
N ARG A 33 21.78 -15.46 9.48
CA ARG A 33 21.88 -15.46 10.95
C ARG A 33 20.93 -14.43 11.57
N ASN A 34 20.87 -13.23 11.03
CA ASN A 34 20.06 -12.14 11.57
C ASN A 34 18.55 -12.40 11.40
N ALA A 35 18.13 -13.08 10.33
CA ALA A 35 16.73 -13.45 10.12
C ALA A 35 16.15 -14.31 11.27
N ARG A 36 16.98 -15.08 11.98
CA ARG A 36 16.56 -15.85 13.18
C ARG A 36 16.03 -14.97 14.32
N LYS A 37 16.37 -13.68 14.34
CA LYS A 37 15.84 -12.73 15.32
C LYS A 37 14.36 -12.43 15.05
N VAL A 38 13.93 -12.53 13.79
CA VAL A 38 12.56 -12.23 13.36
C VAL A 38 11.57 -13.26 13.91
N SER A 39 11.92 -14.56 13.88
CA SER A 39 11.06 -15.65 14.36
C SER A 39 10.78 -15.61 15.88
N GLN A 40 11.51 -14.80 16.63
CA GLN A 40 11.30 -14.62 18.07
C GLN A 40 10.26 -13.53 18.39
N LYS A 41 9.77 -12.81 17.38
CA LYS A 41 8.89 -11.66 17.55
C LYS A 41 7.44 -12.04 17.31
N SER A 42 6.62 -11.87 18.35
CA SER A 42 5.18 -12.17 18.31
C SER A 42 4.30 -10.92 18.32
N GLN A 43 4.85 -9.73 18.62
CA GLN A 43 4.12 -8.47 18.59
C GLN A 43 4.38 -7.71 17.29
N LEU A 44 3.34 -7.08 16.73
CA LEU A 44 3.39 -6.45 15.40
C LEU A 44 4.53 -5.43 15.29
N LEU A 45 4.68 -4.53 16.26
CA LEU A 45 5.73 -3.49 16.21
C LEU A 45 7.13 -4.08 16.31
N GLU A 46 7.36 -5.05 17.20
CA GLU A 46 8.66 -5.72 17.31
C GLU A 46 9.00 -6.53 16.06
N LEU A 47 7.98 -7.16 15.46
CA LEU A 47 8.10 -7.93 14.23
C LEU A 47 8.44 -7.02 13.04
N GLU A 48 7.70 -5.92 12.86
CA GLU A 48 7.99 -4.93 11.81
C GLU A 48 9.37 -4.30 11.98
N PHE A 49 9.79 -4.00 13.21
CA PHE A 49 11.14 -3.52 13.49
C PHE A 49 12.21 -4.56 13.11
N ALA A 50 12.04 -5.82 13.55
CA ALA A 50 12.99 -6.89 13.23
C ALA A 50 13.06 -7.18 11.73
N ILE A 51 11.92 -7.14 11.02
CA ILE A 51 11.90 -7.28 9.56
C ILE A 51 12.68 -6.15 8.89
N ASN A 52 12.43 -4.89 9.30
CA ASN A 52 13.13 -3.73 8.74
C ASN A 52 14.63 -3.75 9.02
N ASP A 53 15.05 -4.14 10.23
CA ASP A 53 16.46 -4.28 10.60
C ASP A 53 17.19 -5.31 9.72
N VAL A 54 16.49 -6.39 9.35
CA VAL A 54 17.08 -7.48 8.57
C VAL A 54 17.02 -7.22 7.05
N LEU A 55 15.95 -6.61 6.56
CA LEU A 55 15.63 -6.58 5.12
C LEU A 55 15.58 -5.19 4.48
N SER A 56 15.76 -4.08 5.22
CA SER A 56 15.54 -2.72 4.68
C SER A 56 16.38 -2.37 3.46
N ASP A 57 17.58 -2.93 3.32
CA ASP A 57 18.45 -2.72 2.17
C ASP A 57 18.04 -3.54 0.93
N LEU A 58 17.16 -4.54 1.10
CA LEU A 58 16.75 -5.50 0.06
C LEU A 58 15.27 -5.39 -0.29
N VAL A 59 14.45 -4.86 0.61
CA VAL A 59 13.01 -4.77 0.47
C VAL A 59 12.54 -3.46 1.09
N ASN A 60 11.69 -2.71 0.38
CA ASN A 60 11.09 -1.50 0.94
C ASN A 60 9.95 -1.81 1.94
N THR A 61 10.25 -2.57 2.99
CA THR A 61 9.29 -2.90 4.04
C THR A 61 8.94 -1.67 4.89
N LYS A 62 9.88 -0.74 5.07
CA LYS A 62 9.70 0.43 5.94
C LYS A 62 8.60 1.36 5.45
N ASP A 63 8.63 1.76 4.19
CA ASP A 63 7.61 2.69 3.65
C ASP A 63 6.26 2.00 3.55
N ILE A 64 6.26 0.72 3.15
CA ILE A 64 5.05 -0.09 3.02
C ILE A 64 4.34 -0.26 4.38
N TYR A 65 5.09 -0.61 5.43
CA TYR A 65 4.51 -0.77 6.77
C TYR A 65 4.09 0.58 7.37
N ALA A 66 4.80 1.65 7.06
CA ALA A 66 4.41 3.00 7.46
C ALA A 66 3.07 3.41 6.84
N GLU A 67 2.79 3.03 5.59
CA GLU A 67 1.52 3.35 4.93
C GLU A 67 0.32 2.60 5.53
N ASP A 68 0.50 1.32 5.87
CA ASP A 68 -0.50 0.55 6.62
C ASP A 68 -0.78 1.19 7.99
N LYS A 69 0.28 1.64 8.69
CA LYS A 69 0.16 2.37 9.96
C LYS A 69 -0.60 3.69 9.80
N LYS A 70 -0.30 4.49 8.78
CA LYS A 70 -1.03 5.75 8.51
C LYS A 70 -2.52 5.51 8.30
N THR A 71 -2.87 4.49 7.51
CA THR A 71 -4.28 4.12 7.26
C THR A 71 -5.00 3.80 8.57
N ARG A 72 -4.36 3.00 9.43
CA ARG A 72 -4.87 2.65 10.75
C ARG A 72 -5.02 3.88 11.67
N ASP A 73 -4.00 4.71 11.75
CA ASP A 73 -3.97 5.87 12.65
C ASP A 73 -4.98 6.94 12.19
N ALA A 74 -5.17 7.12 10.89
CA ALA A 74 -6.22 7.97 10.31
C ALA A 74 -7.62 7.47 10.70
N ALA A 75 -7.87 6.16 10.61
CA ALA A 75 -9.14 5.57 11.04
C ALA A 75 -9.38 5.80 12.54
N ILE A 76 -8.39 5.55 13.40
CA ILE A 76 -8.48 5.83 14.85
C ILE A 76 -8.80 7.31 15.11
N ASN A 77 -8.13 8.23 14.43
CA ASN A 77 -8.31 9.67 14.64
C ASN A 77 -9.69 10.17 14.20
N THR A 78 -10.17 9.75 13.03
CA THR A 78 -11.53 10.11 12.56
C THR A 78 -12.61 9.65 13.53
N ARG A 79 -12.40 8.51 14.20
CA ARG A 79 -13.32 7.97 15.22
C ARG A 79 -13.24 8.70 16.55
N LYS A 80 -12.01 8.95 17.06
CA LYS A 80 -11.80 9.77 18.26
C LYS A 80 -12.49 11.14 18.11
N ASN A 81 -12.44 11.71 16.92
CA ASN A 81 -13.05 13.00 16.58
C ASN A 81 -14.54 12.89 16.17
N LYS A 82 -15.17 11.71 16.26
CA LYS A 82 -16.58 11.45 15.89
C LYS A 82 -16.95 11.88 14.46
N ILE A 83 -15.98 11.90 13.56
CA ILE A 83 -16.15 12.24 12.13
C ILE A 83 -16.78 11.05 11.39
N SER A 84 -16.40 9.83 11.76
CA SER A 84 -16.99 8.58 11.25
C SER A 84 -17.85 7.93 12.32
N LYS A 85 -19.02 7.40 11.93
CA LYS A 85 -19.86 6.56 12.79
C LYS A 85 -19.49 5.10 12.57
N ASN A 86 -19.64 4.29 13.62
CA ASN A 86 -19.51 2.84 13.47
C ASN A 86 -20.52 2.37 12.42
N ASP A 87 -20.09 1.46 11.55
CA ASP A 87 -21.04 0.67 10.80
C ASP A 87 -21.88 -0.12 11.83
N ALA A 88 -23.20 0.08 11.79
CA ALA A 88 -24.13 -0.58 12.70
C ALA A 88 -24.12 -2.11 12.56
N HIS A 89 -23.59 -2.61 11.43
CA HIS A 89 -23.48 -4.01 11.09
C HIS A 89 -22.06 -4.55 11.19
N TYR A 90 -21.07 -3.74 11.64
CA TYR A 90 -19.69 -4.21 11.75
C TYR A 90 -19.59 -5.44 12.64
N LYS A 91 -18.97 -6.50 12.10
CA LYS A 91 -18.75 -7.74 12.84
C LYS A 91 -17.32 -7.79 13.35
N PHE A 92 -17.19 -7.76 14.67
CA PHE A 92 -15.90 -7.92 15.30
C PHE A 92 -15.46 -9.39 15.27
N PRO A 93 -14.27 -9.72 14.74
CA PRO A 93 -13.74 -11.07 14.85
C PRO A 93 -13.35 -11.34 16.32
N SER A 94 -14.20 -12.10 17.03
CA SER A 94 -13.96 -12.49 18.42
C SER A 94 -12.96 -13.66 18.54
N TYR A 95 -12.76 -14.39 17.44
CA TYR A 95 -11.88 -15.54 17.37
C TYR A 95 -11.05 -15.48 16.09
N GLU A 96 -9.83 -16.02 16.16
CA GLU A 96 -9.00 -16.31 15.01
C GLU A 96 -8.97 -17.82 14.77
N ILE A 97 -9.08 -18.22 13.51
CA ILE A 97 -8.94 -19.61 13.06
C ILE A 97 -7.62 -19.69 12.32
N ILE A 98 -6.64 -20.34 12.94
CA ILE A 98 -5.26 -20.39 12.44
C ILE A 98 -5.08 -21.69 11.66
N ILE A 99 -4.82 -21.57 10.37
CA ILE A 99 -4.41 -22.68 9.52
C ILE A 99 -2.89 -22.62 9.39
N ASP A 100 -2.21 -23.69 9.82
CA ASP A 100 -0.75 -23.82 9.75
C ASP A 100 -0.33 -25.30 9.68
N ASN A 101 0.80 -25.60 9.06
CA ASN A 101 1.35 -26.96 8.92
C ASN A 101 0.36 -28.00 8.35
N VAL A 102 -0.62 -27.54 7.57
CA VAL A 102 -1.59 -28.41 6.88
C VAL A 102 -0.97 -29.07 5.66
N LEU A 103 -0.21 -28.29 4.88
CA LEU A 103 0.44 -28.74 3.65
C LEU A 103 1.90 -29.09 3.96
N THR A 104 2.40 -30.12 3.30
CA THR A 104 3.77 -30.60 3.55
C THR A 104 4.82 -29.62 3.04
N LEU A 105 5.67 -29.13 3.94
CA LEU A 105 6.82 -28.29 3.57
C LEU A 105 7.96 -29.14 2.99
N PRO A 106 8.78 -28.58 2.08
CA PRO A 106 10.02 -29.22 1.68
C PRO A 106 10.96 -29.37 2.88
N GLU A 107 11.85 -30.37 2.83
CA GLU A 107 12.84 -30.56 3.88
C GLU A 107 13.75 -29.33 3.99
N LEU A 108 13.77 -28.68 5.16
CA LEU A 108 14.55 -27.46 5.43
C LEU A 108 16.05 -27.77 5.65
N SER A 109 16.65 -28.42 4.67
CA SER A 109 18.01 -28.98 4.72
C SER A 109 19.12 -27.93 4.59
N THR A 110 18.85 -26.77 3.98
CA THR A 110 19.85 -25.72 3.75
C THR A 110 19.62 -24.46 4.61
N PRO A 111 20.69 -23.73 5.00
CA PRO A 111 20.56 -22.46 5.71
C PRO A 111 19.77 -21.40 4.93
N LEU A 112 19.92 -21.38 3.60
CA LEU A 112 19.21 -20.45 2.73
C LEU A 112 17.71 -20.75 2.69
N LEU A 113 17.32 -22.02 2.60
CA LEU A 113 15.91 -22.40 2.63
C LEU A 113 15.26 -22.08 3.98
N ARG A 114 15.99 -22.28 5.09
CA ARG A 114 15.54 -21.86 6.43
C ARG A 114 15.36 -20.35 6.54
N PHE A 115 16.23 -19.57 5.89
CA PHE A 115 16.10 -18.12 5.81
C PHE A 115 14.79 -17.72 5.11
N TYR A 116 14.52 -18.28 3.92
CA TYR A 116 13.28 -18.01 3.20
C TYR A 116 12.04 -18.41 3.99
N ASN A 117 12.04 -19.60 4.59
CA ASN A 117 10.95 -20.02 5.46
C ASN A 117 10.71 -19.01 6.60
N THR A 118 11.79 -18.54 7.24
CA THR A 118 11.70 -17.59 8.36
C THR A 118 11.10 -16.24 7.95
N ILE A 119 11.53 -15.67 6.83
CA ILE A 119 11.04 -14.35 6.40
C ILE A 119 9.61 -14.41 5.82
N ILE A 120 9.23 -15.53 5.20
CA ILE A 120 7.85 -15.76 4.73
C ILE A 120 6.92 -15.96 5.94
N ASP A 121 7.34 -16.74 6.95
CA ASP A 121 6.59 -16.89 8.20
C ASP A 121 6.37 -15.54 8.90
N ALA A 122 7.40 -14.70 8.91
CA ALA A 122 7.32 -13.34 9.45
C ALA A 122 6.32 -12.47 8.67
N GLU A 123 6.31 -12.53 7.35
CA GLU A 123 5.35 -11.81 6.52
C GLU A 123 3.91 -12.26 6.75
N VAL A 124 3.69 -13.58 6.84
CA VAL A 124 2.39 -14.18 7.14
C VAL A 124 1.87 -13.70 8.49
N LEU A 125 2.71 -13.77 9.54
CA LEU A 125 2.36 -13.32 10.88
C LEU A 125 2.07 -11.81 10.91
N ARG A 126 2.95 -11.01 10.30
CA ARG A 126 2.78 -9.55 10.21
C ARG A 126 1.48 -9.20 9.51
N THR A 127 1.18 -9.85 8.39
CA THR A 127 -0.03 -9.58 7.60
C THR A 127 -1.29 -9.89 8.38
N ARG A 128 -1.34 -11.03 9.08
CA ARG A 128 -2.47 -11.39 9.96
C ARG A 128 -2.71 -10.34 11.04
N GLN A 129 -1.64 -9.94 11.73
CA GLN A 129 -1.73 -8.93 12.77
C GLN A 129 -2.12 -7.57 12.22
N ALA A 130 -1.53 -7.14 11.11
CA ALA A 130 -1.86 -5.87 10.46
C ALA A 130 -3.34 -5.80 10.07
N ILE A 131 -3.91 -6.89 9.53
CA ILE A 131 -5.35 -6.96 9.22
C ILE A 131 -6.19 -6.84 10.48
N LEU A 132 -5.84 -7.56 11.54
CA LEU A 132 -6.56 -7.51 12.81
C LEU A 132 -6.56 -6.09 13.39
N HIS A 133 -5.39 -5.46 13.46
CA HIS A 133 -5.26 -4.09 13.95
C HIS A 133 -6.02 -3.08 13.08
N MET A 134 -5.97 -3.24 11.75
CA MET A 134 -6.70 -2.41 10.80
C MET A 134 -8.21 -2.59 10.94
N SER A 135 -8.71 -3.83 11.00
CA SER A 135 -10.14 -4.13 11.18
C SER A 135 -10.69 -3.50 12.45
N ARG A 136 -9.98 -3.67 13.57
CA ARG A 136 -10.31 -3.02 14.86
C ARG A 136 -10.29 -1.50 14.80
N ALA A 137 -9.35 -0.93 14.05
CA ALA A 137 -9.19 0.51 13.91
C ALA A 137 -10.23 1.15 12.99
N VAL A 138 -10.67 0.47 11.94
CA VAL A 138 -11.58 1.01 10.92
C VAL A 138 -13.05 0.70 11.24
N GLN A 139 -13.33 -0.47 11.84
CA GLN A 139 -14.66 -1.07 12.06
C GLN A 139 -15.70 -0.70 11.00
N ASP A 140 -15.35 -1.03 9.76
CA ASP A 140 -16.18 -0.91 8.57
C ASP A 140 -15.99 -2.20 7.78
N ASP A 141 -17.05 -3.01 7.70
CA ASP A 141 -17.03 -4.30 7.03
C ASP A 141 -16.75 -4.15 5.53
N THR A 142 -17.21 -3.06 4.92
CA THR A 142 -16.99 -2.77 3.49
C THR A 142 -15.51 -2.52 3.22
N PHE A 143 -14.87 -1.69 4.06
CA PHE A 143 -13.45 -1.42 3.95
C PHE A 143 -12.61 -2.69 4.18
N VAL A 144 -12.89 -3.43 5.25
CA VAL A 144 -12.16 -4.66 5.59
C VAL A 144 -12.33 -5.70 4.49
N ARG A 145 -13.55 -5.91 3.99
CA ARG A 145 -13.84 -6.80 2.85
C ARG A 145 -13.06 -6.39 1.61
N SER A 146 -13.05 -5.11 1.24
CA SER A 146 -12.30 -4.63 0.08
C SER A 146 -10.79 -4.88 0.19
N THR A 147 -10.24 -4.72 1.40
CA THR A 147 -8.83 -4.98 1.68
C THR A 147 -8.50 -6.47 1.59
N LEU A 148 -9.36 -7.33 2.16
CA LEU A 148 -9.23 -8.78 2.07
C LEU A 148 -9.34 -9.26 0.60
N LYS A 149 -10.28 -8.73 -0.20
CA LYS A 149 -10.38 -9.04 -1.64
C LYS A 149 -9.07 -8.74 -2.37
N ALA A 150 -8.50 -7.56 -2.13
CA ALA A 150 -7.26 -7.16 -2.78
C ALA A 150 -6.10 -8.08 -2.38
N LEU A 151 -6.01 -8.45 -1.10
CA LEU A 151 -4.99 -9.37 -0.61
C LEU A 151 -5.17 -10.79 -1.17
N PHE A 152 -6.39 -11.32 -1.19
CA PHE A 152 -6.72 -12.63 -1.74
C PHE A 152 -6.33 -12.75 -3.21
N ARG A 153 -6.60 -11.72 -4.01
CA ARG A 153 -6.13 -11.67 -5.40
C ARG A 153 -4.60 -11.75 -5.47
N LYS A 154 -3.89 -10.97 -4.65
CA LYS A 154 -2.41 -10.99 -4.61
C LYS A 154 -1.87 -12.36 -4.21
N ILE A 155 -2.44 -13.00 -3.20
CA ILE A 155 -2.07 -14.35 -2.78
C ILE A 155 -2.24 -15.33 -3.95
N LYS A 156 -3.41 -15.35 -4.60
CA LYS A 156 -3.66 -16.23 -5.76
C LYS A 156 -2.63 -16.00 -6.88
N PHE A 157 -2.33 -14.74 -7.21
CA PHE A 157 -1.32 -14.42 -8.22
C PHE A 157 0.08 -14.90 -7.80
N ALA A 158 0.48 -14.68 -6.55
CA ALA A 158 1.78 -15.12 -6.04
C ALA A 158 1.91 -16.65 -6.08
N CYS A 159 0.87 -17.39 -5.69
CA CYS A 159 0.87 -18.87 -5.76
C CYS A 159 1.03 -19.37 -7.20
N LEU A 160 0.36 -18.75 -8.17
CA LEU A 160 0.48 -19.13 -9.58
C LEU A 160 1.84 -18.75 -10.17
N GLU A 161 2.34 -17.57 -9.82
CA GLU A 161 3.64 -17.10 -10.32
C GLU A 161 4.78 -17.96 -9.79
N SER A 162 4.76 -18.36 -8.52
CA SER A 162 5.81 -19.23 -7.95
C SER A 162 5.97 -20.55 -8.69
N GLN A 163 4.90 -21.07 -9.31
CA GLN A 163 4.93 -22.32 -10.08
C GLN A 163 5.62 -22.20 -11.44
N GLN A 164 5.73 -20.98 -11.97
CA GLN A 164 6.37 -20.73 -13.27
C GLN A 164 7.90 -20.79 -13.18
N TRP A 165 8.45 -20.98 -11.98
CA TRP A 165 9.89 -21.00 -11.72
C TRP A 165 10.43 -22.43 -11.73
N GLU A 166 11.28 -22.73 -12.71
CA GLU A 166 12.01 -23.99 -12.81
C GLU A 166 13.24 -24.03 -11.88
N GLU A 167 13.84 -22.88 -11.59
CA GLU A 167 14.98 -22.77 -10.67
C GLU A 167 14.52 -22.54 -9.22
N HIS A 168 15.28 -23.08 -8.25
CA HIS A 168 15.03 -22.90 -6.81
C HIS A 168 13.61 -23.33 -6.38
N GLN A 169 13.13 -24.46 -6.93
CA GLN A 169 11.81 -25.03 -6.62
C GLN A 169 11.60 -25.26 -5.12
N ASP A 170 12.67 -25.55 -4.37
CA ASP A 170 12.64 -25.67 -2.92
C ASP A 170 12.17 -24.38 -2.25
N VAL A 171 12.75 -23.23 -2.63
CA VAL A 171 12.34 -21.92 -2.11
C VAL A 171 10.97 -21.50 -2.66
N MET A 172 10.74 -21.71 -3.96
CA MET A 172 9.51 -21.27 -4.61
C MET A 172 8.28 -22.03 -4.13
N SER A 173 8.42 -23.30 -3.73
CA SER A 173 7.33 -24.09 -3.14
C SER A 173 6.90 -23.60 -1.75
N LEU A 174 7.74 -22.87 -1.01
CA LEU A 174 7.37 -22.29 0.29
C LEU A 174 6.26 -21.25 0.15
N ILE A 175 6.29 -20.43 -0.90
CA ILE A 175 5.34 -19.33 -1.14
C ILE A 175 3.90 -19.85 -1.20
N PRO A 176 3.53 -20.74 -2.13
CA PRO A 176 2.15 -21.18 -2.26
C PRO A 176 1.67 -21.95 -1.03
N ILE A 177 2.54 -22.70 -0.36
CA ILE A 177 2.20 -23.39 0.90
C ILE A 177 1.80 -22.37 1.98
N LYS A 178 2.71 -21.44 2.29
CA LYS A 178 2.53 -20.46 3.38
C LYS A 178 1.41 -19.46 3.07
N LEU A 179 1.27 -19.05 1.81
CA LEU A 179 0.20 -18.15 1.42
C LEU A 179 -1.16 -18.84 1.35
N THR A 180 -1.24 -20.14 1.04
CA THR A 180 -2.49 -20.92 1.19
C THR A 180 -2.92 -20.94 2.65
N HIS A 181 -2.00 -21.22 3.58
CA HIS A 181 -2.28 -21.17 5.03
C HIS A 181 -2.77 -19.78 5.47
N LEU A 182 -2.13 -18.70 5.00
CA LEU A 182 -2.57 -17.33 5.24
C LEU A 182 -3.97 -17.07 4.67
N TYR A 183 -4.22 -17.49 3.43
CA TYR A 183 -5.49 -17.30 2.73
C TYR A 183 -6.64 -17.87 3.54
N PHE A 184 -6.55 -19.14 3.90
CA PHE A 184 -7.60 -19.83 4.62
C PHE A 184 -7.69 -19.44 6.09
N THR A 185 -6.59 -19.02 6.72
CA THR A 185 -6.63 -18.36 8.04
C THR A 185 -7.51 -17.12 7.99
N LEU A 186 -7.31 -16.25 6.99
CA LEU A 186 -8.09 -15.02 6.83
C LEU A 186 -9.52 -15.29 6.39
N LEU A 187 -9.74 -16.21 5.46
CA LEU A 187 -11.08 -16.59 4.98
C LEU A 187 -11.95 -17.10 6.14
N ASN A 188 -11.42 -18.02 6.96
CA ASN A 188 -12.15 -18.57 8.09
C ASN A 188 -12.32 -17.55 9.23
N THR A 189 -11.30 -16.74 9.53
CA THR A 189 -11.36 -15.73 10.60
C THR A 189 -12.34 -14.60 10.28
N TYR A 190 -12.39 -14.15 9.02
CA TYR A 190 -13.21 -13.02 8.58
C TYR A 190 -14.45 -13.45 7.81
N GLY A 191 -14.83 -14.74 7.86
CA GLY A 191 -15.94 -15.31 7.09
C GLY A 191 -17.25 -14.52 7.23
N GLU A 192 -17.56 -14.06 8.45
CA GLU A 192 -18.79 -13.29 8.69
C GLU A 192 -18.77 -11.88 8.05
N ILE A 193 -17.59 -11.27 7.87
CA ILE A 193 -17.41 -9.98 7.17
C ILE A 193 -17.44 -10.19 5.65
N LEU A 194 -16.89 -11.32 5.20
CA LEU A 194 -16.76 -11.68 3.79
C LEU A 194 -18.09 -12.12 3.17
N GLN A 195 -18.95 -12.80 3.93
CA GLN A 195 -20.31 -13.14 3.51
C GLN A 195 -21.21 -11.90 3.60
N SER A 196 -21.47 -11.27 2.44
CA SER A 196 -22.40 -10.15 2.35
C SER A 196 -23.86 -10.61 2.56
N TYR A 197 -24.74 -9.68 2.92
CA TYR A 197 -26.18 -9.94 3.12
C TYR A 197 -26.94 -10.36 1.85
N GLU A 198 -26.36 -10.26 0.65
CA GLU A 198 -27.10 -10.42 -0.61
C GLU A 198 -26.48 -11.44 -1.59
N THR A 199 -25.18 -11.73 -1.52
CA THR A 199 -24.52 -12.79 -2.31
C THR A 199 -23.22 -13.28 -1.64
N PRO A 200 -22.95 -14.60 -1.62
CA PRO A 200 -21.64 -15.12 -1.21
C PRO A 200 -20.62 -14.79 -2.30
N GLU A 201 -19.72 -13.83 -2.04
CA GLU A 201 -18.67 -13.41 -2.98
C GLU A 201 -17.36 -14.19 -2.82
N PHE A 202 -17.27 -15.09 -1.83
CA PHE A 202 -16.07 -15.85 -1.49
C PHE A 202 -16.44 -17.31 -1.19
N GLU A 203 -16.34 -18.15 -2.21
CA GLU A 203 -16.55 -19.61 -2.13
C GLU A 203 -15.30 -20.34 -2.64
N ASP A 204 -14.12 -19.86 -2.26
CA ASP A 204 -12.90 -20.60 -2.60
C ASP A 204 -12.80 -21.83 -1.71
N ASP A 205 -13.00 -22.99 -2.32
CA ASP A 205 -12.79 -24.28 -1.71
C ASP A 205 -11.28 -24.55 -1.51
N PHE A 206 -10.93 -25.16 -0.37
CA PHE A 206 -9.54 -25.45 -0.04
C PHE A 206 -8.89 -26.42 -1.04
N MET A 207 -9.63 -27.45 -1.45
CA MET A 207 -9.15 -28.49 -2.34
C MET A 207 -8.89 -27.90 -3.72
N ASP A 208 -9.86 -27.14 -4.26
CA ASP A 208 -9.70 -26.48 -5.56
C ASP A 208 -8.61 -25.41 -5.54
N PHE A 209 -8.48 -24.65 -4.44
CA PHE A 209 -7.40 -23.69 -4.29
C PHE A 209 -6.03 -24.36 -4.36
N VAL A 210 -5.84 -25.48 -3.64
CA VAL A 210 -4.60 -26.25 -3.67
C VAL A 210 -4.38 -26.84 -5.06
N TYR A 211 -5.39 -27.46 -5.66
CA TYR A 211 -5.30 -28.03 -7.01
C TYR A 211 -4.81 -27.00 -8.05
N ASN A 212 -5.33 -25.77 -7.99
CA ASN A 212 -5.00 -24.72 -8.94
C ASN A 212 -3.52 -24.35 -8.98
N TRP A 213 -2.79 -24.43 -7.87
CA TRP A 213 -1.35 -24.14 -7.86
C TRP A 213 -0.50 -25.40 -7.78
N LYS A 214 -0.96 -26.47 -7.13
CA LYS A 214 -0.20 -27.71 -6.93
C LYS A 214 -0.29 -28.64 -8.14
N GLY A 215 -1.35 -28.53 -8.95
CA GLY A 215 -1.66 -29.42 -10.08
C GLY A 215 -2.29 -30.76 -9.67
N GLU A 216 -2.41 -31.01 -8.38
CA GLU A 216 -3.04 -32.19 -7.77
C GLU A 216 -3.83 -31.78 -6.53
N TYR A 217 -4.87 -32.54 -6.21
CA TYR A 217 -5.63 -32.33 -4.99
C TYR A 217 -4.75 -32.61 -3.75
N PRO A 218 -5.00 -31.94 -2.61
CA PRO A 218 -4.30 -32.26 -1.37
C PRO A 218 -4.63 -33.69 -0.94
N SER A 219 -3.73 -34.31 -0.18
CA SER A 219 -3.97 -35.67 0.32
C SER A 219 -5.07 -35.72 1.39
N ASP A 220 -5.65 -36.89 1.64
CA ASP A 220 -6.66 -37.10 2.69
C ASP A 220 -6.18 -36.60 4.08
N ASP A 221 -4.88 -36.73 4.38
CA ASP A 221 -4.27 -36.23 5.62
C ASP A 221 -4.20 -34.69 5.65
N GLU A 222 -3.86 -34.06 4.52
CA GLU A 222 -3.83 -32.59 4.38
C GLU A 222 -5.26 -32.03 4.51
N GLU A 223 -6.25 -32.65 3.87
CA GLU A 223 -7.66 -32.27 4.00
C GLU A 223 -8.15 -32.45 5.44
N ALA A 224 -7.88 -33.60 6.07
CA ALA A 224 -8.29 -33.86 7.45
C ALA A 224 -7.71 -32.82 8.42
N LYS A 225 -6.43 -32.47 8.28
CA LYS A 225 -5.77 -31.42 9.07
C LYS A 225 -6.43 -30.05 8.86
N TYR A 226 -6.76 -29.70 7.62
CA TYR A 226 -7.46 -28.46 7.33
C TYR A 226 -8.84 -28.41 8.01
N ILE A 227 -9.62 -29.50 7.88
CA ILE A 227 -10.96 -29.62 8.50
C ILE A 227 -10.86 -29.55 10.03
N GLU A 228 -9.84 -30.16 10.63
CA GLU A 228 -9.61 -30.09 12.08
C GLU A 228 -9.30 -28.66 12.52
N GLN A 229 -8.30 -28.02 11.90
CA GLN A 229 -7.86 -26.68 12.30
C GLN A 229 -8.91 -25.60 12.01
N SER A 230 -9.69 -25.73 10.93
CA SER A 230 -10.78 -24.79 10.62
C SER A 230 -11.86 -24.70 11.71
N LYS A 231 -11.94 -25.72 12.58
CA LYS A 231 -12.87 -25.76 13.72
C LYS A 231 -12.27 -25.19 15.01
N VAL A 232 -10.95 -25.02 15.08
CA VAL A 232 -10.25 -24.54 16.27
C VAL A 232 -10.31 -23.02 16.32
N LYS A 233 -11.13 -22.49 17.23
CA LYS A 233 -11.27 -21.05 17.48
C LYS A 233 -10.35 -20.62 18.61
N LYS A 234 -9.43 -19.70 18.31
CA LYS A 234 -8.56 -19.06 19.30
C LYS A 234 -9.10 -17.68 19.64
N GLU A 235 -9.35 -17.41 20.92
CA GLU A 235 -9.85 -16.10 21.35
C GLU A 235 -8.87 -14.98 21.00
N ILE A 236 -9.40 -13.90 20.42
CA ILE A 236 -8.63 -12.69 20.19
C ILE A 236 -8.85 -11.76 21.38
N GLY A 237 -7.81 -11.57 22.22
CA GLY A 237 -7.89 -10.69 23.38
C GLY A 237 -8.44 -9.30 23.05
N ASN A 238 -9.32 -8.78 23.91
CA ASN A 238 -10.01 -7.49 23.73
C ASN A 238 -9.10 -6.26 23.89
N SER A 239 -7.88 -6.45 24.39
CA SER A 239 -6.95 -5.36 24.69
C SER A 239 -6.36 -4.76 23.41
N ILE A 240 -6.76 -3.53 23.08
CA ILE A 240 -5.94 -2.56 22.34
C ILE A 240 -5.01 -1.81 23.32
N THR A 241 -4.79 -2.35 24.52
CA THR A 241 -3.79 -1.85 25.46
C THR A 241 -2.55 -2.72 25.35
N ASP A 242 -1.79 -2.46 24.27
CA ASP A 242 -0.33 -2.59 24.16
C ASP A 242 0.10 -1.87 22.88
N LEU A 243 -0.37 -0.64 22.71
CA LEU A 243 0.47 0.39 22.10
C LEU A 243 1.20 1.02 23.28
N PRO A 244 2.47 0.67 23.56
CA PRO A 244 3.30 1.62 24.25
C PRO A 244 3.35 2.85 23.33
N ASP A 245 2.76 3.95 23.78
CA ASP A 245 3.17 5.30 23.40
C ASP A 245 4.61 5.53 23.87
N SER A 246 5.55 4.70 23.41
CA SER A 246 7.01 4.82 23.55
C SER A 246 7.70 3.54 23.07
N TYR A 247 7.77 3.32 21.76
CA TYR A 247 9.02 2.80 21.21
C TYR A 247 9.64 3.97 20.48
N ASN A 248 10.54 4.66 21.19
CA ASN A 248 11.28 5.81 20.71
C ASN A 248 12.64 5.28 20.20
N PRO A 249 12.86 5.08 18.89
CA PRO A 249 14.09 4.50 18.37
C PRO A 249 15.23 5.53 18.28
N GLN A 250 15.16 6.63 19.01
CA GLN A 250 16.16 7.70 18.96
C GLN A 250 16.46 8.24 20.37
N GLU A 251 17.34 7.55 21.09
CA GLU A 251 18.46 8.28 21.68
C GLU A 251 19.51 8.43 20.58
N LEU A 252 19.42 9.54 19.84
CA LEU A 252 20.55 10.31 19.34
C LEU A 252 19.99 11.70 18.93
N PRO A 253 20.64 12.81 19.32
CA PRO A 253 19.98 14.11 19.42
C PRO A 253 20.08 14.92 18.11
N CYS A 254 18.97 15.55 17.71
CA CYS A 254 18.79 17.01 17.64
C CYS A 254 17.80 17.47 16.55
N GLU A 255 16.78 18.18 17.04
CA GLU A 255 16.17 19.41 16.53
C GLU A 255 15.46 19.46 15.16
N GLY A 256 14.14 19.67 15.25
CA GLY A 256 13.29 20.23 14.17
C GLY A 256 11.81 19.94 14.43
N LYS A 257 11.03 20.96 14.83
CA LYS A 257 9.61 20.87 15.23
C LYS A 257 8.71 20.14 14.18
N PRO A 258 7.59 19.51 14.62
CA PRO A 258 6.80 18.64 13.76
C PRO A 258 6.03 19.44 12.70
N ASN A 259 6.19 19.04 11.43
CA ASN A 259 5.35 19.48 10.33
C ASN A 259 3.93 18.92 10.48
N ARG A 260 2.93 19.78 10.25
CA ARG A 260 1.52 19.39 10.11
C ARG A 260 1.38 18.19 9.13
N PRO A 261 0.39 17.30 9.32
CA PRO A 261 0.10 16.26 8.34
C PRO A 261 -0.11 16.90 6.96
N LYS A 262 0.59 16.39 5.96
CA LYS A 262 0.58 16.90 4.59
C LYS A 262 -0.75 16.57 3.93
N ASP A 263 -1.47 17.60 3.50
CA ASP A 263 -2.70 17.44 2.73
C ASP A 263 -2.44 17.33 1.22
N LYS A 264 -3.50 17.30 0.41
CA LYS A 264 -3.41 17.15 -1.05
C LYS A 264 -2.58 18.28 -1.68
N ALA A 265 -2.65 19.49 -1.14
CA ALA A 265 -1.87 20.61 -1.65
C ALA A 265 -0.40 20.50 -1.27
N ASP A 266 -0.09 20.05 -0.05
CA ASP A 266 1.29 19.77 0.37
C ASP A 266 1.92 18.67 -0.51
N LEU A 267 1.19 17.60 -0.82
CA LEU A 267 1.64 16.53 -1.72
C LEU A 267 1.83 17.00 -3.17
N PHE A 268 0.92 17.83 -3.68
CA PHE A 268 1.06 18.43 -5.00
C PHE A 268 2.32 19.30 -5.07
N LEU A 269 2.49 20.22 -4.12
CA LEU A 269 3.62 21.15 -4.05
C LEU A 269 4.95 20.40 -3.95
N GLU A 270 5.00 19.29 -3.22
CA GLU A 270 6.17 18.40 -3.20
C GLU A 270 6.42 17.74 -4.56
N GLY A 271 5.37 17.21 -5.19
CA GLY A 271 5.43 16.59 -6.52
C GLY A 271 5.87 17.55 -7.63
N VAL A 272 5.62 18.85 -7.46
CA VAL A 272 6.04 19.89 -8.42
C VAL A 272 7.25 20.71 -7.97
N SER A 273 7.83 20.41 -6.81
CA SER A 273 8.94 21.17 -6.22
C SER A 273 10.16 21.24 -7.14
N ALA A 274 10.52 20.12 -7.78
CA ALA A 274 11.61 20.02 -8.75
C ALA A 274 11.42 20.91 -10.00
N TYR A 275 10.20 21.42 -10.23
CA TYR A 275 9.84 22.27 -11.35
C TYR A 275 9.69 23.75 -10.96
N ASN A 276 10.08 24.11 -9.74
CA ASN A 276 10.05 25.48 -9.22
C ASN A 276 8.65 26.12 -9.35
N PHE A 277 7.59 25.39 -9.00
CA PHE A 277 6.21 25.87 -9.11
C PHE A 277 5.95 27.16 -8.30
N LEU A 278 6.51 27.25 -7.10
CA LEU A 278 6.41 28.45 -6.25
C LEU A 278 7.09 29.69 -6.87
N GLU A 279 7.99 29.48 -7.82
CA GLU A 279 8.73 30.57 -8.49
C GLU A 279 7.99 31.11 -9.72
N MET A 280 6.86 30.52 -10.11
CA MET A 280 6.08 30.95 -11.26
C MET A 280 5.54 32.38 -11.07
N PRO A 281 5.49 33.23 -12.13
CA PRO A 281 5.11 34.64 -11.99
C PRO A 281 3.75 34.88 -11.33
N LYS A 282 2.74 34.06 -11.65
CA LYS A 282 1.40 34.13 -11.03
C LYS A 282 1.40 33.58 -9.60
N ILE A 283 2.11 32.47 -9.35
CA ILE A 283 2.19 31.90 -8.00
C ILE A 283 2.93 32.83 -7.03
N LYS A 284 4.01 33.49 -7.46
CA LYS A 284 4.72 34.49 -6.68
C LYS A 284 3.85 35.67 -6.25
N GLN A 285 2.84 36.05 -7.04
CA GLN A 285 1.93 37.14 -6.67
C GLN A 285 1.00 36.76 -5.52
N LEU A 286 0.77 35.46 -5.31
CA LEU A 286 -0.03 34.96 -4.19
C LEU A 286 0.80 34.79 -2.91
N ILE A 287 2.13 34.87 -3.00
CA ILE A 287 3.04 34.78 -1.86
C ILE A 287 3.19 36.18 -1.24
N THR A 288 2.59 36.38 -0.07
CA THR A 288 2.77 37.62 0.71
C THR A 288 3.66 37.37 1.92
N PRO A 289 4.39 38.39 2.42
CA PRO A 289 5.23 38.26 3.62
C PRO A 289 4.46 37.75 4.86
N GLU A 290 3.17 38.10 4.94
CA GLU A 290 2.28 37.83 6.07
C GLU A 290 1.68 36.43 6.02
N LYS A 291 1.17 35.99 4.86
CA LYS A 291 0.49 34.69 4.69
C LYS A 291 1.39 33.61 4.08
N LYS A 292 2.68 33.91 3.84
CA LYS A 292 3.71 33.05 3.21
C LYS A 292 3.19 32.28 1.98
N THR A 293 2.65 31.08 2.16
CA THR A 293 2.17 30.19 1.09
C THR A 293 0.71 29.77 1.25
N GLU A 294 -0.04 30.34 2.21
CA GLU A 294 -1.43 29.96 2.52
C GLU A 294 -2.35 30.13 1.30
N LYS A 295 -2.28 31.27 0.60
CA LYS A 295 -3.06 31.49 -0.63
C LYS A 295 -2.71 30.53 -1.77
N VAL A 296 -1.43 30.14 -1.85
CA VAL A 296 -0.97 29.15 -2.84
C VAL A 296 -1.53 27.78 -2.49
N HIS A 297 -1.55 27.45 -1.20
CA HIS A 297 -2.11 26.22 -0.67
C HIS A 297 -3.62 26.14 -0.93
N ASP A 298 -4.37 27.21 -0.67
CA ASP A 298 -5.80 27.32 -0.97
C ASP A 298 -6.11 27.17 -2.47
N LEU A 299 -5.34 27.84 -3.33
CA LEU A 299 -5.46 27.69 -4.79
C LEU A 299 -5.25 26.24 -5.23
N VAL A 300 -4.24 25.58 -4.67
CA VAL A 300 -3.91 24.19 -5.00
C VAL A 300 -5.01 23.26 -4.48
N MET A 301 -5.54 23.47 -3.27
CA MET A 301 -6.66 22.68 -2.75
C MET A 301 -7.89 22.82 -3.64
N MET A 302 -8.25 24.04 -4.04
CA MET A 302 -9.40 24.34 -4.89
C MET A 302 -9.27 23.69 -6.28
N MET A 303 -8.10 23.77 -6.90
CA MET A 303 -7.91 23.17 -8.23
C MET A 303 -7.93 21.64 -8.17
N LEU A 304 -7.47 21.01 -7.08
CA LEU A 304 -7.39 19.56 -6.93
C LEU A 304 -8.71 18.88 -6.53
N GLU A 305 -9.80 19.64 -6.34
CA GLU A 305 -11.14 19.07 -6.14
C GLU A 305 -11.63 18.30 -7.37
N ASN A 306 -11.24 18.76 -8.57
CA ASN A 306 -11.65 18.16 -9.83
C ASN A 306 -10.50 18.17 -10.85
N SER A 307 -10.24 17.04 -11.53
CA SER A 307 -9.15 16.94 -12.50
C SER A 307 -9.30 17.88 -13.71
N GLY A 308 -10.54 18.12 -14.16
CA GLY A 308 -10.84 19.12 -15.18
C GLY A 308 -10.58 20.55 -14.72
N HIS A 309 -10.88 20.84 -13.44
CA HIS A 309 -10.57 22.13 -12.83
C HIS A 309 -9.05 22.35 -12.70
N ALA A 310 -8.32 21.38 -12.15
CA ALA A 310 -6.87 21.38 -12.10
C ALA A 310 -6.25 21.59 -13.50
N CYS A 311 -6.81 20.96 -14.54
CA CYS A 311 -6.33 21.13 -15.90
C CYS A 311 -6.51 22.57 -16.41
N ALA A 312 -7.69 23.16 -16.22
CA ALA A 312 -7.94 24.55 -16.60
C ALA A 312 -7.03 25.53 -15.83
N MET A 313 -6.84 25.31 -14.52
CA MET A 313 -6.00 26.15 -13.68
C MET A 313 -4.52 26.07 -14.08
N LEU A 314 -3.99 24.87 -14.32
CA LEU A 314 -2.59 24.68 -14.74
C LEU A 314 -2.29 25.28 -16.12
N GLU A 315 -3.26 25.25 -17.05
CA GLU A 315 -3.15 25.95 -18.34
C GLU A 315 -3.22 27.48 -18.17
N TYR A 316 -4.12 27.99 -17.32
CA TYR A 316 -4.19 29.40 -16.98
C TYR A 316 -2.89 29.93 -16.34
N LEU A 317 -2.27 29.14 -15.46
CA LEU A 317 -0.97 29.42 -14.85
C LEU A 317 0.20 29.26 -15.83
N LYS A 318 -0.03 28.66 -17.00
CA LYS A 318 0.97 28.31 -18.03
C LYS A 318 2.08 27.41 -17.50
N PHE A 319 1.71 26.40 -16.70
CA PHE A 319 2.69 25.55 -16.03
C PHE A 319 3.59 24.76 -16.99
N TYR A 320 3.02 24.22 -18.07
CA TYR A 320 3.82 23.53 -19.09
C TYR A 320 4.87 24.45 -19.74
N ASP A 321 4.48 25.66 -20.12
CA ASP A 321 5.39 26.63 -20.73
C ASP A 321 6.49 27.06 -19.75
N TRP A 322 6.14 27.19 -18.46
CA TRP A 322 7.11 27.46 -17.40
C TRP A 322 8.16 26.35 -17.30
N ILE A 323 7.75 25.09 -17.20
CA ILE A 323 8.68 23.94 -17.15
C ILE A 323 9.58 23.94 -18.39
N LYS A 324 9.00 24.10 -19.58
CA LYS A 324 9.74 24.11 -20.83
C LYS A 324 10.78 25.24 -20.89
N LYS A 325 10.47 26.40 -20.31
CA LYS A 325 11.35 27.57 -20.25
C LYS A 325 12.47 27.41 -19.22
N THR A 326 12.19 26.82 -18.06
CA THR A 326 13.13 26.70 -16.93
C THR A 326 14.03 25.46 -17.02
N GLN A 327 13.53 24.35 -17.57
CA GLN A 327 14.22 23.05 -17.62
C GLN A 327 14.82 22.75 -19.03
N ARG A 328 15.55 23.72 -19.61
CA ARG A 328 15.97 23.73 -21.04
C ARG A 328 16.29 22.35 -21.67
N ILE A 329 15.57 22.08 -22.77
CA ILE A 329 15.75 21.07 -23.84
C ILE A 329 15.64 19.60 -23.39
N LYS A 330 14.40 19.13 -23.16
CA LYS A 330 13.88 17.78 -23.51
C LYS A 330 12.51 17.46 -22.89
N PHE A 331 11.95 18.33 -22.05
CA PHE A 331 10.64 18.08 -21.43
C PHE A 331 9.50 18.12 -22.46
N THR A 332 8.95 16.96 -22.79
CA THR A 332 7.90 16.80 -23.79
C THR A 332 6.51 17.00 -23.17
N LYS A 333 5.50 17.19 -24.04
CA LYS A 333 4.10 17.26 -23.59
C LYS A 333 3.62 15.91 -23.00
N ASN A 334 4.26 14.80 -23.38
CA ASN A 334 4.01 13.49 -22.76
C ASN A 334 4.55 13.42 -21.33
N ASP A 335 5.73 13.99 -21.08
CA ASP A 335 6.32 14.05 -19.73
C ASP A 335 5.48 14.93 -18.81
N TYR A 336 4.92 16.01 -19.38
CA TYR A 336 3.93 16.85 -18.69
C TYR A 336 2.64 16.09 -18.35
N ASP A 337 2.04 15.39 -19.32
CA ASP A 337 0.82 14.62 -19.09
C ASP A 337 1.06 13.50 -18.04
N ALA A 338 2.25 12.87 -18.04
CA ALA A 338 2.63 11.87 -17.03
C ALA A 338 2.83 12.49 -15.64
N LEU A 339 3.51 13.65 -15.56
CA LEU A 339 3.68 14.41 -14.32
C LEU A 339 2.33 14.77 -13.72
N CYS A 340 1.43 15.37 -14.51
CA CYS A 340 0.11 15.77 -14.06
C CYS A 340 -0.79 14.57 -13.71
N SER A 341 -0.66 13.44 -14.41
CA SER A 341 -1.32 12.18 -14.01
C SER A 341 -0.92 11.74 -12.60
N LYS A 342 0.36 11.92 -12.23
CA LYS A 342 0.85 11.63 -10.89
C LYS A 342 0.36 12.66 -9.87
N VAL A 343 0.63 13.95 -10.10
CA VAL A 343 0.45 14.99 -9.07
C VAL A 343 -0.99 15.50 -8.95
N VAL A 344 -1.81 15.40 -10.01
CA VAL A 344 -3.23 15.81 -10.00
C VAL A 344 -4.14 14.60 -9.77
N MET A 345 -3.83 13.45 -10.38
CA MET A 345 -4.74 12.29 -10.39
C MET A 345 -4.27 11.12 -9.52
N GLY A 346 -3.06 11.18 -8.95
CA GLY A 346 -2.52 10.11 -8.11
C GLY A 346 -2.18 8.81 -8.84
N LEU A 347 -1.98 8.86 -10.17
CA LEU A 347 -1.72 7.67 -11.00
C LEU A 347 -0.22 7.54 -11.29
N GLU A 348 0.40 6.42 -10.89
CA GLU A 348 1.84 6.16 -11.07
C GLU A 348 2.21 5.47 -12.40
N ASN A 349 3.47 5.68 -12.81
CA ASN A 349 4.24 5.12 -13.94
C ASN A 349 3.53 4.94 -15.30
N GLY A 350 3.78 5.90 -16.21
CA GLY A 350 3.48 5.78 -17.65
C GLY A 350 2.05 6.09 -18.06
N SER A 351 1.13 6.29 -17.11
CA SER A 351 -0.24 6.72 -17.42
C SER A 351 -0.23 8.14 -18.00
N LYS A 352 -0.79 8.29 -19.19
CA LYS A 352 -1.09 9.60 -19.81
C LYS A 352 -2.55 9.95 -19.57
N ALA A 353 -3.11 9.58 -18.42
CA ALA A 353 -4.53 9.82 -18.13
C ALA A 353 -4.87 11.32 -18.13
N PHE A 354 -3.92 12.18 -17.79
CA PHE A 354 -4.10 13.63 -17.86
C PHE A 354 -4.22 14.14 -19.31
N HIS A 355 -3.75 13.38 -20.30
CA HIS A 355 -3.94 13.71 -21.71
C HIS A 355 -5.43 13.81 -22.07
N THR A 356 -6.26 12.87 -21.60
CA THR A 356 -7.69 12.86 -21.92
C THR A 356 -8.42 14.01 -21.24
N VAL A 357 -8.01 14.37 -20.03
CA VAL A 357 -8.49 15.57 -19.32
C VAL A 357 -8.09 16.83 -20.09
N ARG A 358 -6.83 16.96 -20.51
CA ARG A 358 -6.37 18.09 -21.31
C ARG A 358 -7.09 18.21 -22.65
N MET A 359 -7.46 17.08 -23.27
CA MET A 359 -8.24 17.09 -24.51
C MET A 359 -9.67 17.58 -24.32
N SER A 360 -10.20 17.53 -23.10
CA SER A 360 -11.52 18.07 -22.74
C SER A 360 -11.56 19.60 -22.61
N LEU A 361 -10.41 20.29 -22.72
CA LEU A 361 -10.36 21.76 -22.82
C LEU A 361 -10.99 22.27 -24.12
N ASN A 362 -11.02 21.44 -25.16
CA ASN A 362 -11.76 21.71 -26.38
C ASN A 362 -13.18 21.16 -26.23
N SER A 363 -14.18 22.05 -26.22
CA SER A 363 -15.59 21.69 -26.08
C SER A 363 -16.13 20.77 -27.19
N SER A 364 -15.44 20.70 -28.33
CA SER A 364 -15.78 19.80 -29.45
C SER A 364 -15.14 18.41 -29.35
N ASN A 365 -14.34 18.13 -28.32
CA ASN A 365 -13.74 16.81 -28.11
C ASN A 365 -14.75 15.85 -27.44
N MET A 366 -14.73 14.56 -27.81
CA MET A 366 -15.62 13.55 -27.21
C MET A 366 -15.44 13.42 -25.67
N ASN A 367 -14.30 13.83 -25.12
CA ASN A 367 -14.04 13.81 -23.69
C ASN A 367 -14.47 15.11 -22.96
N ALA A 368 -14.99 16.11 -23.68
CA ALA A 368 -15.42 17.40 -23.13
C ALA A 368 -16.51 17.24 -22.06
N GLU A 369 -17.50 16.38 -22.28
CA GLU A 369 -18.61 16.18 -21.34
C GLU A 369 -18.18 15.48 -20.05
N LYS A 370 -17.17 14.60 -20.13
CA LYS A 370 -16.70 13.76 -19.01
C LYS A 370 -15.91 14.56 -17.98
N TYR A 371 -14.97 15.39 -18.43
CA TYR A 371 -14.07 16.13 -17.54
C TYR A 371 -14.41 17.62 -17.44
N ARG A 372 -15.18 18.14 -18.39
CA ARG A 372 -15.68 19.53 -18.41
C ARG A 372 -14.60 20.60 -18.21
N ALA A 373 -13.34 20.32 -18.57
CA ALA A 373 -12.25 21.28 -18.36
C ALA A 373 -12.50 22.61 -19.09
N TYR A 374 -13.14 22.58 -20.26
CA TYR A 374 -13.54 23.79 -21.00
C TYR A 374 -14.45 24.73 -20.19
N ALA A 375 -15.32 24.19 -19.32
CA ALA A 375 -16.27 24.98 -18.55
C ALA A 375 -15.57 25.78 -17.42
N TYR A 376 -14.46 25.25 -16.90
CA TYR A 376 -13.67 25.90 -15.85
C TYR A 376 -12.78 27.03 -16.39
N MET A 377 -12.48 27.08 -17.70
CA MET A 377 -11.58 28.09 -18.28
C MET A 377 -12.01 29.55 -18.02
N VAL A 378 -13.30 29.80 -17.83
CA VAL A 378 -13.85 31.13 -17.51
C VAL A 378 -13.90 31.40 -16.00
N GLN A 379 -13.86 30.34 -15.17
CA GLN A 379 -13.95 30.41 -13.71
C GLN A 379 -12.58 30.64 -13.07
N VAL A 380 -11.55 29.98 -13.57
CA VAL A 380 -10.19 29.99 -12.99
C VAL A 380 -9.56 31.38 -12.90
N ASP A 381 -9.86 32.29 -13.83
CA ASP A 381 -9.37 33.67 -13.77
C ASP A 381 -10.01 34.45 -12.61
N ASN A 382 -11.33 34.35 -12.47
CA ASN A 382 -12.07 34.99 -11.38
C ASN A 382 -11.67 34.43 -10.01
N GLU A 383 -11.48 33.12 -9.90
CA GLU A 383 -11.02 32.46 -8.67
C GLU A 383 -9.62 32.92 -8.28
N TYR A 384 -8.68 32.95 -9.24
CA TYR A 384 -7.33 33.44 -9.01
C TYR A 384 -7.32 34.91 -8.57
N VAL A 385 -8.09 35.77 -9.24
CA VAL A 385 -8.19 37.20 -8.88
C VAL A 385 -8.82 37.38 -7.50
N THR A 386 -9.82 36.57 -7.14
CA THR A 386 -10.46 36.60 -5.82
C THR A 386 -9.46 36.22 -4.72
N LEU A 387 -8.69 35.16 -4.93
CA LEU A 387 -7.61 34.73 -4.02
C LEU A 387 -6.47 35.75 -3.93
N LEU A 388 -6.17 36.44 -5.03
CA LEU A 388 -5.16 37.50 -5.03
C LEU A 388 -5.58 38.67 -4.14
N ASN A 389 -6.87 39.00 -4.11
CA ASN A 389 -7.44 40.15 -3.40
C ASN A 389 -7.97 39.86 -1.97
N SER A 390 -7.99 38.59 -1.52
CA SER A 390 -8.36 38.18 -0.14
C SER A 390 -7.20 38.25 0.87
#